data_AF-A0A3D2P7V8-F1
#
_entry.id   AF-A0A3D2P7V8-F1
#
_cell.length_a   1.000
_cell.length_b   1.000
_cell.length_c   1.000
_cell.angle_alpha   90.00
_cell.angle_beta   90.00
_cell.angle_gamma   90.00
#
_symmetry.space_group_name_H-M   'P 1'
#
loop_
_entity.id
_entity.type
_entity.pdbx_description
1 polymer ?
#
loop_
_entity_poly.entity_id
_entity_poly.type
_entity_poly.pdbx_seq_one_letter_code
_entity_poly.pdbx_strand_id
1 'polypeptide(L)' 'LIYNPKLVEQMVNKYKNKIMVSIDALNGKVAIAGWKEVTAVSVDEIIEQIKKIGIKEIVYTDIKKDGTLP' A
#
# COMPACT_ATOMS: atom_id res chain seq x y z
N LEU A 1 -3.31 6.23 1.63
CA LEU A 1 -2.92 5.96 3.03
C LEU A 1 -1.82 6.90 3.48
N ILE A 2 -0.71 7.03 2.73
CA ILE A 2 0.40 7.93 3.06
C ILE A 2 -0.01 9.42 2.97
N TYR A 3 -0.44 9.90 1.79
CA TYR A 3 -0.71 11.34 1.61
C TYR A 3 -2.08 11.79 2.12
N ASN A 4 -3.12 11.00 1.91
CA ASN A 4 -4.49 11.38 2.29
C ASN A 4 -5.27 10.15 2.81
N PRO A 5 -5.05 9.73 4.07
CA PRO A 5 -5.74 8.59 4.65
C PRO A 5 -7.26 8.79 4.76
N LYS A 6 -7.72 10.01 5.09
CA LYS A 6 -9.15 10.34 5.21
C LYS A 6 -9.91 10.14 3.90
N LEU A 7 -9.32 10.53 2.77
CA LEU A 7 -9.92 10.28 1.45
C LEU A 7 -10.10 8.77 1.22
N VAL A 8 -9.10 7.96 1.57
CA VAL A 8 -9.19 6.50 1.41
C VAL A 8 -10.31 5.93 2.27
N GLU A 9 -10.43 6.34 3.53
CA GLU A 9 -11.54 5.91 4.42
C GLU A 9 -12.92 6.27 3.83
N GLN A 10 -13.07 7.48 3.30
CA GLN A 10 -14.31 7.91 2.63
C GLN A 10 -14.62 7.03 1.41
N MET A 11 -13.60 6.73 0.60
CA MET A 11 -13.77 5.88 -0.58
C MET A 11 -14.12 4.45 -0.18
N VAL A 12 -13.46 3.87 0.82
CA VAL A 12 -13.77 2.52 1.32
C VAL A 12 -15.19 2.46 1.87
N ASN A 13 -15.63 3.50 2.58
CA ASN A 13 -17.01 3.59 3.04
C ASN A 13 -18.02 3.68 1.90
N LYS A 14 -17.69 4.38 0.82
CA LYS A 14 -18.57 4.56 -0.34
C LYS A 14 -18.63 3.34 -1.26
N TYR A 15 -17.49 2.70 -1.52
CA TYR A 15 -17.35 1.65 -2.53
C TYR A 15 -17.18 0.24 -1.94
N LYS A 16 -17.00 0.13 -0.62
CA LYS A 16 -16.91 -1.13 0.12
C LYS A 16 -15.82 -2.04 -0.46
N ASN A 17 -16.17 -3.28 -0.82
CA ASN A 17 -15.24 -4.31 -1.31
C ASN A 17 -14.72 -4.05 -2.74
N LYS A 18 -14.96 -2.88 -3.34
CA LYS A 18 -14.50 -2.53 -4.70
C LYS A 18 -13.18 -1.76 -4.70
N ILE A 19 -12.47 -1.73 -3.58
CA ILE A 19 -11.20 -1.02 -3.44
C ILE A 19 -10.11 -2.01 -3.07
N MET A 20 -9.01 -1.90 -3.80
CA MET A 20 -7.76 -2.61 -3.58
C MET A 20 -6.65 -1.59 -3.39
N VAL A 21 -5.62 -1.96 -2.62
CA VAL A 21 -4.43 -1.11 -2.40
C VAL A 21 -3.20 -1.80 -2.97
N SER A 22 -2.43 -1.08 -3.78
CA SER A 22 -1.08 -1.50 -4.15
C SER A 22 -0.08 -1.05 -3.08
N ILE A 23 0.82 -1.94 -2.71
CA ILE A 23 1.95 -1.69 -1.82
C ILE A 23 3.21 -2.07 -2.59
N ASP A 24 3.99 -1.06 -2.94
CA ASP A 24 5.33 -1.27 -3.47
C ASP A 24 6.33 -1.19 -2.32
N ALA A 25 7.17 -2.21 -2.18
CA ALA A 25 8.05 -2.36 -1.03
C ALA A 25 9.51 -2.50 -1.45
N LEU A 26 10.38 -1.76 -0.77
CA LEU A 26 11.83 -1.91 -0.84
C LEU A 26 12.39 -2.15 0.55
N ASN A 27 13.06 -3.29 0.76
CA ASN A 27 13.67 -3.64 2.05
C ASN A 27 12.68 -3.52 3.24
N GLY A 28 11.43 -3.93 3.04
CA GLY A 28 10.39 -3.90 4.08
C GLY A 28 9.79 -2.51 4.36
N LYS A 29 10.14 -1.48 3.59
CA LYS A 29 9.59 -0.13 3.67
C LYS A 29 8.74 0.19 2.45
N VAL A 30 7.71 1.01 2.63
CA VAL A 30 6.79 1.42 1.57
C VAL A 30 7.47 2.45 0.66
N ALA A 31 7.47 2.16 -0.64
CA ALA A 31 7.91 3.07 -1.68
C ALA A 31 6.71 3.79 -2.33
N ILE A 32 6.89 5.07 -2.67
CA ILE A 32 5.87 5.94 -3.26
C ILE A 32 6.47 6.74 -4.43
N ALA A 33 5.67 7.61 -5.04
CA ALA A 33 6.08 8.48 -6.16
C ALA A 33 6.72 7.72 -7.33
N GLY A 34 6.20 6.54 -7.66
CA GLY A 34 6.77 5.67 -8.70
C GLY A 34 8.14 5.11 -8.32
N TRP A 35 8.26 4.64 -7.07
CA TRP A 35 9.47 4.04 -6.46
C TRP A 35 10.62 5.00 -6.19
N LYS A 36 10.45 6.30 -6.46
CA LYS A 36 11.50 7.32 -6.27
C LYS A 36 11.71 7.69 -4.81
N GLU A 37 10.70 7.49 -3.97
CA GLU A 37 10.72 7.87 -2.56
C GLU A 37 10.43 6.66 -1.68
N VAL A 38 11.35 6.34 -0.77
CA VAL A 38 11.14 5.29 0.24
C VAL A 38 10.77 5.97 1.56
N THR A 39 9.61 5.62 2.09
CA THR A 39 9.12 6.18 3.34
C THR A 39 9.74 5.49 4.56
N ALA A 40 9.61 6.10 5.73
CA ALA A 40 9.94 5.43 7.00
C ALA A 40 8.90 4.37 7.40
N VAL A 41 7.73 4.33 6.75
CA VAL A 41 6.63 3.42 7.06
C VAL A 41 6.99 2.01 6.59
N SER A 42 6.92 1.06 7.50
CA SER A 42 7.08 -0.36 7.19
C SER A 42 5.85 -0.94 6.50
N VAL A 43 6.08 -2.03 5.78
CA VAL A 43 5.01 -2.82 5.16
C VAL A 43 4.03 -3.34 6.22
N ASP A 44 4.51 -3.73 7.39
CA ASP A 44 3.65 -4.21 8.48
C ASP A 44 2.73 -3.12 9.02
N GLU A 45 3.28 -1.92 9.27
CA GLU A 45 2.50 -0.76 9.74
C GLU A 45 1.40 -0.38 8.74
N ILE A 46 1.71 -0.36 7.43
CA ILE A 46 0.71 0.00 6.42
C ILE A 46 -0.36 -1.10 6.28
N ILE A 47 0.02 -2.38 6.38
CA ILE A 47 -0.94 -3.50 6.36
C ILE A 47 -1.89 -3.41 7.55
N GLU A 48 -1.40 -3.03 8.74
CA GLU A 48 -2.27 -2.85 9.90
C GLU A 48 -3.30 -1.73 9.66
N GLN A 49 -2.89 -0.61 9.05
CA GLN A 49 -3.83 0.46 8.67
C GLN A 49 -4.86 0.00 7.63
N ILE A 50 -4.42 -0.72 6.59
CA ILE A 50 -5.29 -1.28 5.54
C ILE A 50 -6.39 -2.15 6.17
N LYS A 51 -6.00 -3.04 7.09
CA LYS A 51 -6.92 -3.90 7.84
C LYS A 51 -7.90 -3.09 8.68
N LYS A 52 -7.42 -2.07 9.42
CA LYS A 52 -8.27 -1.19 10.25
C LYS A 52 -9.31 -0.44 9.43
N ILE A 53 -8.96 -0.03 8.20
CA ILE A 53 -9.87 0.68 7.29
C ILE A 53 -10.88 -0.28 6.62
N GLY A 54 -10.63 -1.60 6.67
CA GLY A 54 -11.54 -2.62 6.15
C GLY A 54 -11.31 -2.97 4.67
N ILE A 55 -10.14 -2.66 4.13
CA ILE A 55 -9.73 -3.06 2.78
C ILE A 55 -9.33 -4.53 2.80
N LYS A 56 -9.85 -5.31 1.85
CA LYS A 56 -9.70 -6.77 1.83
C LYS A 56 -8.66 -7.28 0.85
N GLU A 57 -8.35 -6.47 -0.16
CA GLU A 57 -7.48 -6.86 -1.25
C GLU A 57 -6.26 -5.94 -1.30
N ILE A 58 -5.09 -6.56 -1.40
CA ILE A 58 -3.83 -5.87 -1.61
C ILE A 58 -3.09 -6.49 -2.79
N VAL A 59 -2.41 -5.65 -3.55
CA VAL A 59 -1.34 -6.10 -4.45
C VAL A 59 -0.03 -5.69 -3.81
N TYR A 60 0.86 -6.63 -3.61
CA TYR A 60 2.16 -6.40 -3.02
C TYR A 60 3.25 -6.63 -4.06
N THR A 61 4.14 -5.65 -4.21
CA THR A 61 5.27 -5.71 -5.12
C THR A 61 6.58 -5.62 -4.34
N ASP A 62 7.42 -6.65 -4.42
CA ASP A 62 8.82 -6.58 -3.97
C ASP A 62 9.65 -5.94 -5.09
N ILE A 63 9.86 -4.63 -5.03
CA ILE A 63 10.46 -3.88 -6.15
C ILE A 63 11.92 -4.26 -6.40
N LYS A 64 12.58 -4.93 -5.43
CA LYS A 64 13.93 -5.45 -5.62
C LYS A 64 13.98 -6.57 -6.66
N LYS A 65 12.87 -7.29 -6.86
CA LYS A 65 12.75 -8.42 -7.77
C LYS A 65 11.91 -8.12 -9.00
N ASP A 66 11.23 -6.97 -9.01
CA ASP A 66 10.38 -6.58 -10.12
C ASP A 66 11.22 -6.37 -11.40
N GLY A 67 10.75 -6.91 -12.52
CA GLY A 67 11.48 -6.90 -13.79
C GLY A 67 12.72 -7.81 -13.84
N THR A 68 12.97 -8.63 -12.82
CA THR A 68 14.02 -9.65 -12.83
C THR A 68 13.41 -11.02 -13.06
N LEU A 69 13.92 -11.75 -14.07
CA LEU A 69 13.73 -13.19 -14.16
C LEU A 69 14.80 -13.85 -13.28
N PRO A 70 14.45 -14.86 -12.46
CA PRO A 70 15.45 -15.62 -11.70
C PRO A 70 16.47 -16.30 -12.62
#